data_AF-A0A853HK23-F1
#
_entry.id   AF-A0A853HK23-F1
#
_cell.length_a   1.000
_cell.length_b   1.000
_cell.length_c   1.000
_cell.angle_alpha   90.00
_cell.angle_beta   90.00
_cell.angle_gamma   90.00
#
_symmetry.space_group_name_H-M   'P 1'
#
loop_
_entity.id
_entity.type
_entity.pdbx_description
1 polymer ?
#
loop_
_entity_poly.entity_id
_entity_poly.type
_entity_poly.pdbx_seq_one_letter_code
_entity_poly.pdbx_strand_id
1 'polypeptide(L)'
;MKNELHTLQIVRGVAAMMVVTNHLLGGAFPTLWGSFFRSNGGFGVDIFFVLSGFLMVYTQHEGKGPWLFLKGRIVRIYPLYILLSTPLILMYVPINNYFTLFGNFLLLPGFNMPNYHLANHPSWTLVYEMVFYVLFSISLLVSRKKTCSAIIVVLFIIAVLVITRIIGQQPRVGSVNAGYMLGDKLMLNFAAGCILALMHNRLKNVNLIPFWFFSLIVISIFIVVFNFIKAERIFLFGVPAMLIIAVASVT
;
A
#
# COMPACT_ATOMS: atom_id res chain seq x y z
N MET A 1 2.70 23.24 3.54
CA MET A 1 1.55 22.79 2.71
C MET A 1 1.91 22.62 1.23
N LYS A 2 2.28 23.66 0.46
CA LYS A 2 2.68 23.44 -0.95
C LYS A 2 3.97 22.63 -1.10
N ASN A 3 4.97 22.90 -0.26
CA ASN A 3 6.26 22.18 -0.28
C ASN A 3 6.11 20.71 0.15
N GLU A 4 5.48 20.45 1.29
CA GLU A 4 5.16 19.09 1.76
C GLU A 4 4.45 18.24 0.68
N LEU A 5 3.44 18.80 0.00
CA LEU A 5 2.73 18.10 -1.07
C LEU A 5 3.63 17.82 -2.29
N HIS A 6 4.57 18.72 -2.59
CA HIS A 6 5.55 18.54 -3.65
C HIS A 6 6.57 17.45 -3.29
N THR A 7 7.11 17.45 -2.06
CA THR A 7 8.04 16.42 -1.58
C THR A 7 7.39 15.03 -1.63
N LEU A 8 6.13 14.91 -1.18
CA LEU A 8 5.39 13.65 -1.27
C LEU A 8 5.11 13.22 -2.72
N GLN A 9 4.98 14.15 -3.67
CA GLN A 9 4.88 13.82 -5.09
C GLN A 9 6.21 13.29 -5.65
N ILE A 10 7.35 13.85 -5.25
CA ILE A 10 8.67 13.33 -5.62
C ILE A 10 8.83 11.89 -5.11
N VAL A 11 8.50 11.65 -3.84
CA VAL A 11 8.58 10.30 -3.24
C VAL A 11 7.71 9.30 -4.02
N ARG A 12 6.51 9.70 -4.47
CA ARG A 12 5.69 8.85 -5.36
C ARG A 12 6.37 8.56 -6.68
N GLY A 13 6.98 9.56 -7.30
CA GLY A 13 7.71 9.39 -8.57
C GLY A 13 8.83 8.37 -8.42
N VAL A 14 9.63 8.51 -7.36
CA VAL A 14 10.70 7.56 -7.03
C VAL A 14 10.13 6.15 -6.78
N ALA A 15 9.10 6.02 -5.95
CA ALA A 15 8.46 4.73 -5.67
C ALA A 15 7.88 4.07 -6.94
N ALA A 16 7.26 4.85 -7.83
CA ALA A 16 6.76 4.36 -9.11
C ALA A 16 7.90 3.82 -9.98
N MET A 17 9.02 4.55 -10.07
CA MET A 17 10.19 4.10 -10.83
C MET A 17 10.78 2.80 -10.27
N MET A 18 10.79 2.62 -8.95
CA MET A 18 11.24 1.38 -8.31
C MET A 18 10.34 0.18 -8.68
N VAL A 19 9.02 0.39 -8.75
CA VAL A 19 8.07 -0.66 -9.17
C VAL A 19 8.20 -0.97 -10.66
N VAL A 20 8.43 0.04 -11.50
CA VAL A 20 8.64 -0.15 -12.95
C VAL A 20 9.94 -0.93 -13.21
N THR A 21 11.04 -0.57 -12.56
CA THR A 21 12.31 -1.29 -12.71
C THR A 21 12.23 -2.73 -12.18
N ASN A 22 11.47 -2.97 -11.11
CA ASN A 22 11.15 -4.33 -10.65
C ASN A 22 10.56 -5.20 -11.76
N HIS A 23 9.54 -4.67 -12.45
CA HIS A 23 8.80 -5.41 -13.46
C HIS A 23 9.57 -5.55 -14.78
N LEU A 24 10.29 -4.50 -15.20
CA LEU A 24 11.06 -4.52 -16.45
C LEU A 24 12.35 -5.32 -16.30
N LEU A 25 13.15 -5.03 -15.27
CA LEU A 25 14.51 -5.57 -15.13
C LEU A 25 14.54 -6.84 -14.29
N GLY A 26 13.63 -6.96 -13.31
CA GLY A 26 13.62 -8.10 -12.39
C GLY A 26 13.28 -9.44 -13.05
N GLY A 27 12.55 -9.42 -14.18
CA GLY A 27 12.26 -10.59 -15.01
C GLY A 27 13.19 -10.77 -16.22
N ALA A 28 13.72 -9.66 -16.76
CA ALA A 28 14.45 -9.67 -18.02
C ALA A 28 15.92 -10.14 -17.92
N PHE A 29 16.54 -10.01 -16.75
CA PHE A 29 17.95 -10.37 -16.55
C PHE A 29 18.08 -11.56 -15.59
N PRO A 30 18.54 -12.75 -16.03
CA PRO A 30 18.81 -13.89 -15.16
C PRO A 30 20.15 -13.75 -14.41
N THR A 31 20.51 -12.52 -14.01
CA THR A 31 21.78 -12.18 -13.37
C THR A 31 21.55 -11.71 -11.94
N LEU A 32 22.64 -11.52 -11.18
CA LEU A 32 22.61 -10.90 -9.86
C LEU A 32 21.91 -9.53 -9.85
N TRP A 33 21.94 -8.81 -10.98
CA TRP A 33 21.23 -7.55 -11.14
C TRP A 33 19.71 -7.73 -11.23
N GLY A 34 19.23 -8.74 -11.96
CA GLY A 34 17.81 -9.03 -12.03
C GLY A 34 17.24 -9.52 -10.69
N SER A 35 17.98 -10.34 -9.93
CA SER A 35 17.57 -10.73 -8.59
C SER A 35 17.54 -9.55 -7.62
N PHE A 36 18.49 -8.60 -7.73
CA PHE A 36 18.51 -7.36 -6.96
C PHE A 36 17.28 -6.48 -7.23
N PHE A 37 16.91 -6.25 -8.50
CA PHE A 37 15.73 -5.46 -8.83
C PHE A 37 14.44 -6.15 -8.38
N ARG A 38 14.38 -7.48 -8.48
CA ARG A 38 13.22 -8.28 -8.04
C ARG A 38 13.03 -8.24 -6.52
N SER A 39 14.12 -8.29 -5.76
CA SER A 39 14.06 -8.30 -4.29
C SER A 39 13.79 -6.93 -3.70
N ASN A 40 14.34 -5.86 -4.29
CA ASN A 40 14.25 -4.51 -3.75
C ASN A 40 13.17 -3.65 -4.40
N GLY A 41 12.75 -3.96 -5.63
CA GLY A 41 11.73 -3.20 -6.35
C GLY A 41 10.33 -3.27 -5.73
N GLY A 42 10.09 -4.29 -4.88
CA GLY A 42 8.92 -4.38 -4.03
C GLY A 42 8.81 -3.25 -2.99
N PHE A 43 9.92 -2.60 -2.61
CA PHE A 43 9.95 -1.52 -1.62
C PHE A 43 9.10 -0.31 -2.05
N GLY A 44 8.99 -0.04 -3.35
CA GLY A 44 8.10 1.00 -3.86
C GLY A 44 6.64 0.76 -3.45
N VAL A 45 6.20 -0.49 -3.39
CA VAL A 45 4.84 -0.87 -2.93
C VAL A 45 4.66 -0.54 -1.45
N ASP A 46 5.66 -0.85 -0.61
CA ASP A 46 5.63 -0.53 0.81
C ASP A 46 5.53 1.00 1.04
N ILE A 47 6.26 1.81 0.26
CA ILE A 47 6.14 3.29 0.26
C ILE A 47 4.72 3.72 -0.14
N PHE A 48 4.15 3.14 -1.20
CA PHE A 48 2.78 3.48 -1.61
C PHE A 48 1.75 3.19 -0.51
N PHE A 49 1.84 2.04 0.17
CA PHE A 49 0.88 1.70 1.22
C PHE A 49 0.99 2.59 2.46
N VAL A 50 2.22 2.91 2.91
CA VAL A 50 2.41 3.91 3.99
C VAL A 50 1.84 5.26 3.56
N LEU A 51 2.16 5.70 2.34
CA LEU A 51 1.69 6.99 1.83
C LEU A 51 0.16 7.04 1.70
N SER A 52 -0.48 5.94 1.30
CA SER A 52 -1.92 5.83 1.21
C SER A 52 -2.57 5.99 2.58
N GLY A 53 -2.08 5.30 3.62
CA GLY A 53 -2.55 5.49 4.99
C GLY A 53 -2.39 6.93 5.47
N PHE A 54 -1.21 7.51 5.23
CA PHE A 54 -0.94 8.90 5.59
C PHE A 54 -1.92 9.87 4.93
N LEU A 55 -2.09 9.79 3.62
CA LEU A 55 -2.92 10.72 2.87
C LEU A 55 -4.40 10.54 3.11
N MET A 56 -4.89 9.32 3.34
CA MET A 56 -6.30 9.08 3.65
C MET A 56 -6.68 9.82 4.93
N VAL A 57 -5.87 9.75 5.98
CA VAL A 57 -6.10 10.47 7.24
C VAL A 57 -5.81 11.96 7.10
N TYR A 58 -4.70 12.34 6.47
CA TYR A 58 -4.26 13.74 6.36
C TYR A 58 -5.22 14.61 5.54
N THR A 59 -5.75 14.08 4.43
CA THR A 59 -6.67 14.81 3.53
C THR A 59 -8.15 14.70 3.92
N GLN A 60 -8.44 13.94 4.98
CA GLN A 60 -9.79 13.81 5.50
C GLN A 60 -10.17 15.00 6.36
N HIS A 61 -11.36 15.54 6.12
CA HIS A 61 -11.96 16.63 6.88
C HIS A 61 -13.32 16.18 7.43
N GLU A 62 -13.73 16.70 8.58
CA GLU A 62 -14.92 16.21 9.30
C GLU A 62 -16.22 16.38 8.50
N GLY A 63 -16.30 17.38 7.61
CA GLY A 63 -17.43 17.58 6.70
C GLY A 63 -17.49 16.60 5.51
N LYS A 64 -16.45 15.80 5.27
CA LYS A 64 -16.46 14.80 4.19
C LYS A 64 -17.04 13.48 4.70
N GLY A 65 -18.29 13.20 4.33
CA GLY A 65 -18.95 11.92 4.59
C GLY A 65 -18.26 10.72 3.91
N PRO A 66 -18.72 9.49 4.21
CA PRO A 66 -18.04 8.26 3.81
C PRO A 66 -18.21 8.01 2.31
N TRP A 67 -19.40 8.30 1.77
CA TRP A 67 -19.71 8.27 0.35
C TRP A 67 -18.86 9.26 -0.46
N LEU A 68 -18.75 10.51 0.00
CA LEU A 68 -17.94 11.53 -0.67
C LEU A 68 -16.45 11.15 -0.66
N PHE A 69 -15.97 10.60 0.46
CA PHE A 69 -14.61 10.05 0.55
C PHE A 69 -14.42 8.92 -0.47
N LEU A 70 -15.27 7.90 -0.45
CA LEU A 70 -15.15 6.73 -1.32
C LEU A 70 -15.25 7.09 -2.81
N LYS A 71 -16.27 7.89 -3.18
CA LYS A 71 -16.47 8.38 -4.55
C LYS A 71 -15.24 9.13 -5.07
N GLY A 72 -14.66 10.02 -4.25
CA GLY A 72 -13.47 10.77 -4.64
C GLY A 72 -12.24 9.91 -4.92
N ARG A 73 -12.14 8.73 -4.28
CA ARG A 73 -11.04 7.77 -4.52
C ARG A 73 -11.31 6.89 -5.74
N ILE A 74 -12.54 6.41 -5.89
CA ILE A 74 -12.96 5.58 -7.04
C ILE A 74 -12.76 6.35 -8.35
N VAL A 75 -13.26 7.59 -8.44
CA VAL A 75 -13.14 8.44 -9.65
C VAL A 75 -11.68 8.74 -9.99
N ARG A 76 -10.77 8.71 -9.02
CA ARG A 76 -9.33 8.91 -9.26
C ARG A 76 -8.65 7.68 -9.86
N ILE A 77 -9.07 6.46 -9.52
CA ILE A 77 -8.37 5.23 -9.89
C ILE A 77 -9.01 4.54 -11.09
N TYR A 78 -10.34 4.42 -11.10
CA TYR A 78 -11.06 3.61 -12.07
C TYR A 78 -10.89 4.07 -13.53
N PRO A 79 -10.89 5.37 -13.88
CA PRO A 79 -10.78 5.77 -15.29
C PRO A 79 -9.49 5.27 -15.95
N LEU A 80 -8.35 5.45 -15.29
CA LEU A 80 -7.07 4.98 -15.80
C LEU A 80 -6.96 3.45 -15.71
N TYR A 81 -7.45 2.85 -14.62
CA TYR A 81 -7.42 1.40 -14.46
C TYR A 81 -8.20 0.67 -15.56
N ILE A 82 -9.43 1.10 -15.84
CA ILE A 82 -10.28 0.51 -16.89
C ILE A 82 -9.62 0.70 -18.24
N LEU A 83 -9.13 1.90 -18.56
CA LEU A 83 -8.47 2.18 -19.83
C LEU A 83 -7.30 1.23 -20.10
N LEU A 84 -6.43 1.03 -19.11
CA LEU A 84 -5.24 0.19 -19.26
C LEU A 84 -5.52 -1.31 -19.12
N SER A 85 -6.52 -1.69 -18.34
CA SER A 85 -6.77 -3.11 -18.01
C SER A 85 -7.77 -3.77 -18.95
N THR A 86 -8.67 -3.02 -19.59
CA THR A 86 -9.70 -3.61 -20.47
C THR A 86 -9.10 -4.45 -21.61
N PRO A 87 -8.08 -3.99 -22.37
CA PRO A 87 -7.47 -4.81 -23.41
C PRO A 87 -6.88 -6.12 -22.87
N LEU A 88 -6.24 -6.05 -21.69
CA LEU A 88 -5.66 -7.23 -21.04
C LEU A 88 -6.74 -8.20 -20.54
N ILE A 89 -7.83 -7.67 -19.98
CA ILE A 89 -8.95 -8.47 -19.49
C ILE A 89 -9.60 -9.22 -20.67
N LEU A 90 -9.87 -8.54 -21.78
CA LEU A 90 -10.49 -9.15 -22.96
C LEU A 90 -9.58 -10.20 -23.62
N MET A 91 -8.26 -10.03 -23.54
CA MET A 91 -7.29 -10.96 -24.13
C MET A 91 -7.06 -12.21 -23.27
N TYR A 92 -6.99 -12.06 -21.94
CA TYR A 92 -6.52 -13.12 -21.04
C TYR A 92 -7.57 -13.71 -20.11
N VAL A 93 -8.73 -13.06 -19.93
CA VAL A 93 -9.78 -13.57 -19.02
C VAL A 93 -10.88 -14.24 -19.83
N PRO A 94 -11.15 -15.54 -19.60
CA PRO A 94 -12.24 -16.25 -20.26
C PRO A 94 -13.60 -15.61 -19.97
N ILE A 95 -14.36 -15.29 -21.03
CA ILE A 95 -15.67 -14.61 -20.94
C ILE A 95 -16.70 -15.48 -20.20
N ASN A 96 -16.55 -16.81 -20.25
CA ASN A 96 -17.40 -17.75 -19.53
C ASN A 96 -17.16 -17.77 -18.01
N ASN A 97 -16.07 -17.17 -17.51
CA ASN A 97 -15.80 -17.05 -16.09
C ASN A 97 -16.20 -15.66 -15.58
N TYR A 98 -17.50 -15.48 -15.36
CA TYR A 98 -18.07 -14.20 -14.91
C TYR A 98 -17.44 -13.69 -13.61
N PHE A 99 -17.14 -14.57 -12.65
CA PHE A 99 -16.55 -14.16 -11.38
C PHE A 99 -15.15 -13.55 -11.57
N THR A 100 -14.29 -14.19 -12.37
CA THR A 100 -12.96 -13.65 -12.71
C THR A 100 -13.06 -12.39 -13.54
N LEU A 101 -14.01 -12.32 -14.48
CA LEU A 101 -14.24 -11.16 -15.33
C LEU A 101 -14.66 -9.93 -14.51
N PHE A 102 -15.72 -10.06 -13.69
CA PHE A 102 -16.17 -8.97 -12.82
C PHE A 102 -15.14 -8.63 -11.75
N GLY A 103 -14.47 -9.63 -11.18
CA GLY A 103 -13.43 -9.41 -10.18
C GLY A 103 -12.25 -8.61 -10.72
N ASN A 104 -11.89 -8.80 -11.99
CA ASN A 104 -10.93 -7.94 -12.68
C ASN A 104 -11.47 -6.51 -12.82
N PHE A 105 -12.63 -6.29 -13.44
CA PHE A 105 -13.15 -4.94 -13.66
C PHE A 105 -13.41 -4.15 -12.37
N LEU A 106 -13.83 -4.84 -11.30
CA LEU A 106 -14.20 -4.24 -10.02
C LEU A 106 -13.05 -4.27 -8.98
N LEU A 107 -11.87 -4.77 -9.36
CA LEU A 107 -10.72 -4.92 -8.45
C LEU A 107 -11.09 -5.68 -7.16
N LEU A 108 -11.80 -6.80 -7.31
CA LEU A 108 -12.19 -7.65 -6.19
C LEU A 108 -11.13 -8.75 -5.93
N PRO A 109 -10.96 -9.17 -4.67
CA PRO A 109 -10.16 -10.34 -4.36
C PRO A 109 -10.93 -11.64 -4.69
N GLY A 110 -10.20 -12.70 -5.01
CA GLY A 110 -10.77 -14.05 -5.12
C GLY A 110 -11.06 -14.65 -3.74
N PHE A 111 -11.86 -15.72 -3.73
CA PHE A 111 -12.18 -16.51 -2.52
C PHE A 111 -11.68 -17.93 -2.67
N ASN A 112 -10.44 -18.17 -2.22
CA ASN A 112 -9.79 -19.48 -2.27
C ASN A 112 -9.80 -20.14 -3.67
N MET A 113 -9.63 -19.34 -4.73
CA MET A 113 -9.63 -19.78 -6.13
C MET A 113 -8.21 -19.78 -6.70
N PRO A 114 -7.58 -20.96 -6.92
CA PRO A 114 -6.19 -21.03 -7.39
C PRO A 114 -5.98 -20.38 -8.76
N ASN A 115 -6.98 -20.49 -9.65
CA ASN A 115 -6.92 -19.97 -11.02
C ASN A 115 -7.36 -18.50 -11.14
N TYR A 116 -7.60 -17.81 -10.01
CA TYR A 116 -8.03 -16.42 -10.02
C TYR A 116 -6.84 -15.47 -10.21
N HIS A 117 -6.72 -14.89 -11.40
CA HIS A 117 -5.65 -13.96 -11.75
C HIS A 117 -6.19 -12.64 -12.27
N LEU A 118 -5.59 -11.55 -11.80
CA LEU A 118 -5.78 -10.24 -12.41
C LEU A 118 -4.99 -10.16 -13.71
N ALA A 119 -5.65 -9.83 -14.81
CA ALA A 119 -5.06 -9.73 -16.14
C ALA A 119 -3.94 -8.68 -16.18
N ASN A 120 -4.15 -7.55 -15.50
CA ASN A 120 -3.13 -6.55 -15.28
C ASN A 120 -2.28 -6.93 -14.06
N HIS A 121 -1.13 -7.57 -14.28
CA HIS A 121 -0.30 -8.13 -13.20
C HIS A 121 -0.06 -7.18 -11.99
N PRO A 122 0.39 -5.91 -12.14
CA PRO A 122 0.60 -5.01 -11.00
C PRO A 122 -0.68 -4.55 -10.29
N SER A 123 -1.87 -4.81 -10.83
CA SER A 123 -3.15 -4.34 -10.27
C SER A 123 -3.54 -5.02 -8.95
N TRP A 124 -2.83 -6.07 -8.51
CA TRP A 124 -3.03 -6.67 -7.19
C TRP A 124 -2.91 -5.64 -6.06
N THR A 125 -2.02 -4.64 -6.20
CA THR A 125 -1.87 -3.54 -5.23
C THR A 125 -3.10 -2.64 -5.16
N LEU A 126 -3.81 -2.45 -6.27
CA LEU A 126 -5.05 -1.67 -6.30
C LEU A 126 -6.19 -2.37 -5.57
N VAL A 127 -6.18 -3.71 -5.51
CA VAL A 127 -7.15 -4.47 -4.69
C VAL A 127 -6.95 -4.16 -3.20
N TYR A 128 -5.70 -4.07 -2.72
CA TYR A 128 -5.41 -3.61 -1.36
C TYR A 128 -5.90 -2.18 -1.14
N GLU A 129 -5.68 -1.27 -2.09
CA GLU A 129 -6.20 0.10 -2.02
C GLU A 129 -7.73 0.16 -1.90
N MET A 130 -8.46 -0.67 -2.65
CA MET A 130 -9.93 -0.75 -2.53
C MET A 130 -10.35 -1.23 -1.14
N VAL A 131 -9.67 -2.22 -0.57
CA VAL A 131 -9.89 -2.68 0.80
C VAL A 131 -9.64 -1.54 1.80
N PHE A 132 -8.55 -0.79 1.64
CA PHE A 132 -8.26 0.36 2.51
C PHE A 132 -9.35 1.44 2.41
N TYR A 133 -9.85 1.76 1.21
CA TYR A 133 -10.93 2.71 1.05
C TYR A 133 -12.22 2.25 1.71
N VAL A 134 -12.57 0.97 1.57
CA VAL A 134 -13.77 0.40 2.21
C VAL A 134 -13.62 0.45 3.73
N LEU A 135 -12.50 -0.02 4.28
CA LEU A 135 -12.24 -0.01 5.72
C LEU A 135 -12.30 1.41 6.30
N PHE A 136 -11.68 2.37 5.63
CA PHE A 136 -11.71 3.77 6.06
C PHE A 136 -13.10 4.41 5.91
N SER A 137 -13.84 4.06 4.86
CA SER A 137 -15.22 4.55 4.67
C SER A 137 -16.15 3.99 5.74
N ILE A 138 -15.98 2.74 6.15
CA ILE A 138 -16.74 2.12 7.24
C ILE A 138 -16.40 2.78 8.58
N SER A 139 -15.12 3.05 8.86
CA SER A 139 -14.75 3.74 10.11
C SER A 139 -15.29 5.16 10.17
N LEU A 140 -15.48 5.81 9.02
CA LEU A 140 -16.15 7.11 8.91
C LEU A 140 -17.66 7.06 9.20
N LEU A 141 -18.32 5.90 9.06
CA LEU A 141 -19.71 5.72 9.51
C LEU A 141 -19.82 5.73 11.03
N VAL A 142 -18.80 5.20 11.71
CA VAL A 142 -18.74 5.18 13.18
C VAL A 142 -18.37 6.55 13.75
N SER A 143 -17.37 7.22 13.17
CA SER A 143 -16.97 8.56 13.59
C SER A 143 -16.44 9.39 12.43
N ARG A 144 -16.90 10.64 12.32
CA ARG A 144 -16.41 11.62 11.32
C ARG A 144 -15.05 12.23 11.67
N LYS A 145 -14.65 12.13 12.94
CA LYS A 145 -13.36 12.65 13.41
C LYS A 145 -12.25 11.78 12.85
N LYS A 146 -11.38 12.35 12.02
CA LYS A 146 -10.28 11.63 11.35
C LYS A 146 -9.42 10.82 12.32
N THR A 147 -9.21 11.32 13.56
CA THR A 147 -8.47 10.62 14.61
C THR A 147 -9.16 9.32 15.03
N CYS A 148 -10.46 9.37 15.30
CA CYS A 148 -11.22 8.18 15.68
C CYS A 148 -11.28 7.18 14.51
N SER A 149 -11.55 7.65 13.30
CA SER A 149 -11.61 6.79 12.10
C SER A 149 -10.28 6.08 11.85
N ALA A 150 -9.16 6.79 12.00
CA ALA A 150 -7.83 6.22 11.87
C ALA A 150 -7.53 5.17 12.95
N ILE A 151 -7.84 5.47 14.22
CA ILE A 151 -7.64 4.52 15.33
C ILE A 151 -8.48 3.25 15.13
N ILE A 152 -9.75 3.39 14.73
CA ILE A 152 -10.63 2.25 14.46
C ILE A 152 -10.01 1.34 13.38
N VAL A 153 -9.50 1.92 12.28
CA VAL A 153 -8.90 1.14 11.20
C VAL A 153 -7.60 0.47 11.65
N VAL A 154 -6.75 1.17 12.39
CA VAL A 154 -5.51 0.60 12.94
C VAL A 154 -5.81 -0.57 13.87
N LEU A 155 -6.75 -0.40 14.81
CA LEU A 155 -7.16 -1.45 15.74
C LEU A 155 -7.79 -2.64 15.00
N PHE A 156 -8.62 -2.39 13.98
CA PHE A 156 -9.19 -3.43 13.15
C PHE A 156 -8.11 -4.25 12.44
N ILE A 157 -7.12 -3.60 11.80
CA ILE A 157 -6.02 -4.29 11.13
C ILE A 157 -5.21 -5.14 12.12
N ILE A 158 -4.88 -4.58 13.30
CA ILE A 158 -4.16 -5.32 14.35
C ILE A 158 -4.98 -6.53 14.80
N ALA A 159 -6.28 -6.36 15.06
CA ALA A 159 -7.15 -7.44 15.51
C ALA A 159 -7.22 -8.57 14.47
N VAL A 160 -7.40 -8.26 13.19
CA VAL A 160 -7.42 -9.25 12.10
C VAL A 160 -6.08 -9.99 11.99
N LEU A 161 -4.95 -9.29 12.14
CA LEU A 161 -3.62 -9.92 12.11
C LEU A 161 -3.38 -10.84 13.30
N VAL A 162 -3.85 -10.47 14.49
CA VAL A 162 -3.79 -11.33 15.68
C VAL A 162 -4.68 -12.56 15.48
N ILE A 163 -5.91 -12.39 15.01
CA ILE A 163 -6.84 -13.50 14.75
C ILE A 163 -6.28 -14.46 13.71
N THR A 164 -5.74 -13.95 12.60
CA THR A 164 -5.15 -14.80 11.55
C THR A 164 -3.88 -15.52 12.01
N ARG A 165 -3.11 -14.95 12.95
CA ARG A 165 -2.00 -15.64 13.62
C ARG A 165 -2.47 -16.80 14.51
N ILE A 166 -3.60 -16.64 15.20
CA ILE A 166 -4.16 -17.66 16.10
C ILE A 166 -4.82 -18.79 15.31
N ILE A 167 -5.67 -18.45 14.33
CA ILE A 167 -6.46 -19.43 13.54
C ILE A 167 -5.60 -20.09 12.44
N GLY A 168 -4.49 -19.46 12.07
CA GLY A 168 -3.65 -19.87 10.95
C GLY A 168 -3.94 -19.04 9.70
N GLN A 169 -2.89 -18.53 9.07
CA GLN A 169 -3.01 -17.72 7.87
C GLN A 169 -3.40 -18.59 6.68
N GLN A 170 -4.42 -18.17 5.94
CA GLN A 170 -4.82 -18.83 4.70
C GLN A 170 -3.68 -18.77 3.67
N PRO A 171 -3.46 -19.82 2.88
CA PRO A 171 -2.40 -19.84 1.88
C PRO A 171 -2.66 -18.78 0.80
N ARG A 172 -1.56 -18.26 0.24
CA ARG A 172 -1.64 -17.40 -0.93
C ARG A 172 -1.99 -18.24 -2.15
N VAL A 173 -3.22 -18.08 -2.63
CA VAL A 173 -3.75 -18.73 -3.85
C VAL A 173 -4.15 -17.68 -4.87
N GLY A 174 -3.90 -17.98 -6.15
CA GLY A 174 -4.11 -17.03 -7.23
C GLY A 174 -3.26 -15.76 -7.10
N SER A 175 -3.69 -14.70 -7.77
CA SER A 175 -3.05 -13.37 -7.71
C SER A 175 -3.34 -12.63 -6.40
N VAL A 176 -4.59 -12.67 -5.95
CA VAL A 176 -5.13 -12.01 -4.74
C VAL A 176 -6.27 -12.84 -4.16
N ASN A 177 -6.18 -13.15 -2.87
CA ASN A 177 -7.18 -13.91 -2.12
C ASN A 177 -7.53 -13.15 -0.83
N ALA A 178 -8.82 -12.92 -0.58
CA ALA A 178 -9.30 -12.13 0.54
C ALA A 178 -8.76 -12.64 1.89
N GLY A 179 -8.79 -13.96 2.10
CA GLY A 179 -8.34 -14.58 3.36
C GLY A 179 -6.84 -14.38 3.63
N TYR A 180 -6.01 -14.41 2.59
CA TYR A 180 -4.57 -14.13 2.71
C TYR A 180 -4.32 -12.63 2.91
N MET A 181 -4.95 -11.79 2.08
CA MET A 181 -4.73 -10.34 2.04
C MET A 181 -5.05 -9.65 3.37
N LEU A 182 -6.15 -10.04 4.01
CA LEU A 182 -6.55 -9.47 5.29
C LEU A 182 -5.57 -9.82 6.43
N GLY A 183 -4.89 -10.97 6.33
CA GLY A 183 -3.83 -11.38 7.23
C GLY A 183 -2.42 -10.95 6.79
N ASP A 184 -2.30 -10.16 5.72
CA ASP A 184 -1.01 -9.79 5.17
C ASP A 184 -0.35 -8.66 5.99
N LYS A 185 0.96 -8.80 6.25
CA LYS A 185 1.77 -7.81 6.95
C LYS A 185 1.82 -6.48 6.18
N LEU A 186 1.54 -6.48 4.88
CA LEU A 186 1.40 -5.25 4.09
C LEU A 186 0.30 -4.32 4.63
N MET A 187 -0.73 -4.83 5.31
CA MET A 187 -1.74 -3.98 5.96
C MET A 187 -1.15 -3.13 7.09
N LEU A 188 -0.04 -3.56 7.72
CA LEU A 188 0.64 -2.78 8.75
C LEU A 188 1.34 -1.54 8.19
N ASN A 189 1.79 -1.57 6.93
CA ASN A 189 2.34 -0.38 6.28
C ASN A 189 1.26 0.71 6.15
N PHE A 190 0.05 0.31 5.77
CA PHE A 190 -1.09 1.22 5.73
C PHE A 190 -1.43 1.76 7.13
N ALA A 191 -1.49 0.89 8.14
CA ALA A 191 -1.71 1.29 9.53
C ALA A 191 -0.64 2.27 10.05
N ALA A 192 0.64 2.03 9.72
CA ALA A 192 1.75 2.92 10.00
C ALA A 192 1.55 4.31 9.39
N GLY A 193 1.12 4.37 8.12
CA GLY A 193 0.74 5.62 7.47
C GLY A 193 -0.34 6.40 8.21
N CYS A 194 -1.40 5.71 8.65
CA CYS A 194 -2.47 6.33 9.44
C CYS A 194 -1.93 6.93 10.74
N ILE A 195 -1.08 6.20 11.47
CA ILE A 195 -0.46 6.68 12.72
C ILE A 195 0.42 7.91 12.45
N LEU A 196 1.25 7.87 11.40
CA LEU A 196 2.09 9.00 11.01
C LEU A 196 1.28 10.27 10.75
N ALA A 197 0.12 10.15 10.09
CA ALA A 197 -0.74 11.29 9.84
C ALA A 197 -1.35 11.89 11.12
N LEU A 198 -1.62 11.08 12.14
CA LEU A 198 -2.05 11.58 13.45
C LEU A 198 -0.91 12.27 14.21
N MET A 199 0.31 11.76 14.07
CA MET A 199 1.51 12.32 14.70
C MET A 199 2.09 13.52 13.94
N HIS A 200 1.65 13.77 12.71
CA HIS A 200 2.22 14.78 11.82
C HIS A 200 2.35 16.17 12.45
N ASN A 201 1.32 16.67 13.14
CA ASN A 201 1.36 17.98 13.80
C ASN A 201 2.43 18.04 14.91
N ARG A 202 2.73 16.91 15.57
CA ARG A 202 3.80 16.82 16.56
C ARG A 202 5.16 16.75 15.89
N LEU A 203 5.28 15.98 14.81
CA LEU A 203 6.52 15.83 14.04
C LEU A 203 6.97 17.15 13.41
N LYS A 204 6.01 17.98 12.98
CA LYS A 204 6.29 19.30 12.38
C LYS A 204 6.96 20.28 13.34
N ASN A 205 6.71 20.14 14.65
CA ASN A 205 7.30 20.99 15.68
C ASN A 205 8.72 20.56 16.09
N VAL A 206 9.21 19.44 15.55
CA VAL A 206 10.58 18.97 15.79
C VAL A 206 11.47 19.46 14.64
N ASN A 207 12.55 20.18 14.94
CA ASN A 207 13.53 20.61 13.94
C ASN A 207 14.30 19.39 13.38
N LEU A 208 13.75 18.75 12.34
CA LEU A 208 14.28 17.51 11.73
C LEU A 208 15.40 17.75 10.69
N ILE A 209 15.88 18.99 10.53
CA ILE A 209 16.86 19.36 9.48
C ILE A 209 18.23 18.65 9.63
N PRO A 210 18.79 18.39 10.83
CA PRO A 210 20.01 17.58 10.97
C PRO A 210 19.80 16.08 10.73
N PHE A 211 18.55 15.62 10.61
CA PHE A 211 18.17 14.21 10.56
C PHE A 211 18.21 13.61 9.13
N TRP A 212 18.31 14.45 8.10
CA TRP A 212 18.31 14.04 6.68
C TRP A 212 19.51 13.16 6.31
N PHE A 213 20.71 13.56 6.70
CA PHE A 213 21.94 12.80 6.43
C PHE A 213 22.04 11.55 7.32
N PHE A 214 21.61 11.66 8.58
CA PHE A 214 21.64 10.53 9.52
C PHE A 214 20.61 9.46 9.15
N SER A 215 19.41 9.84 8.71
CA SER A 215 18.36 8.88 8.34
C SER A 215 18.68 8.08 7.08
N LEU A 216 19.29 8.68 6.04
CA LEU A 216 19.69 7.94 4.83
C LEU A 216 20.78 6.90 5.10
N ILE A 217 21.77 7.25 5.93
CA ILE A 217 22.84 6.33 6.35
C ILE A 217 22.27 5.24 7.27
N VAL A 218 21.40 5.60 8.22
CA VAL A 218 20.77 4.61 9.10
C VAL A 218 19.83 3.70 8.32
N ILE A 219 19.05 4.21 7.38
CA ILE A 219 18.15 3.40 6.54
C ILE A 219 18.96 2.45 5.65
N SER A 220 20.06 2.90 5.05
CA SER A 220 20.91 2.03 4.23
C SER A 220 21.61 0.97 5.06
N ILE A 221 22.15 1.31 6.24
CA ILE A 221 22.74 0.34 7.19
C ILE A 221 21.67 -0.63 7.69
N PHE A 222 20.47 -0.14 8.02
CA PHE A 222 19.36 -0.94 8.50
C PHE A 222 18.90 -1.96 7.45
N ILE A 223 18.74 -1.55 6.19
CA ILE A 223 18.39 -2.45 5.09
C ILE A 223 19.48 -3.50 4.87
N VAL A 224 20.77 -3.13 4.92
CA VAL A 224 21.88 -4.07 4.73
C VAL A 224 21.95 -5.10 5.86
N VAL A 225 21.89 -4.65 7.12
CA VAL A 225 21.96 -5.53 8.30
C VAL A 225 20.76 -6.47 8.36
N PHE A 226 19.55 -5.98 8.12
CA PHE A 226 18.34 -6.80 8.23
C PHE A 226 18.17 -7.75 7.04
N ASN A 227 18.73 -7.45 5.86
CA ASN A 227 18.79 -8.40 4.76
C ASN A 227 19.73 -9.56 5.10
N PHE A 228 20.83 -9.28 5.80
CA PHE A 228 21.77 -10.29 6.26
C PHE A 228 21.13 -11.28 7.26
N ILE A 229 20.23 -10.79 8.11
CA ILE A 229 19.54 -11.59 9.15
C ILE A 229 18.26 -12.25 8.60
N LYS A 230 17.92 -12.07 7.32
CA LYS A 230 16.64 -12.53 6.72
C LYS A 230 15.42 -12.07 7.53
N ALA A 231 15.45 -10.82 7.98
CA ALA A 231 14.37 -10.28 8.78
C ALA A 231 13.04 -10.22 8.00
N GLU A 232 11.95 -10.12 8.74
CA GLU A 232 10.61 -10.00 8.17
C GLU A 232 10.48 -8.74 7.29
N ARG A 233 9.72 -8.86 6.20
CA ARG A 233 9.51 -7.81 5.18
C ARG A 233 9.17 -6.44 5.78
N ILE A 234 8.40 -6.42 6.86
CA ILE A 234 7.99 -5.20 7.55
C ILE A 234 9.16 -4.40 8.10
N PHE A 235 10.20 -5.06 8.62
CA PHE A 235 11.39 -4.37 9.09
C PHE A 235 12.22 -3.90 7.91
N LEU A 236 12.42 -4.78 6.92
CA LEU A 236 13.22 -4.47 5.73
C LEU A 236 12.70 -3.29 4.91
N PHE A 237 11.39 -3.18 4.74
CA PHE A 237 10.78 -2.23 3.81
C PHE A 237 9.72 -1.34 4.47
N GLY A 238 8.92 -1.86 5.41
CA GLY A 238 7.87 -1.08 6.07
C GLY A 238 8.40 0.07 6.93
N VAL A 239 9.40 -0.21 7.79
CA VAL A 239 10.01 0.80 8.67
C VAL A 239 10.75 1.88 7.87
N PRO A 240 11.62 1.55 6.89
CA PRO A 240 12.20 2.56 6.00
C PRO A 240 11.16 3.41 5.26
N ALA A 241 10.10 2.79 4.74
CA ALA A 241 9.01 3.52 4.07
C ALA A 241 8.35 4.52 5.04
N MET A 242 8.08 4.09 6.28
CA MET A 242 7.54 4.96 7.33
C MET A 242 8.44 6.17 7.58
N LEU A 243 9.74 5.96 7.71
CA LEU A 243 10.71 7.04 7.94
C LEU A 243 10.77 8.02 6.75
N ILE A 244 10.83 7.51 5.51
CA ILE A 244 10.82 8.33 4.30
C ILE A 244 9.57 9.22 4.26
N ILE A 245 8.38 8.67 4.53
CA ILE A 245 7.14 9.44 4.53
C ILE A 245 7.09 10.44 5.69
N ALA A 246 7.53 10.05 6.89
CA ALA A 246 7.57 10.95 8.04
C ALA A 246 8.42 12.19 7.74
N VAL A 247 9.62 11.97 7.21
CA VAL A 247 10.58 13.02 6.84
C VAL A 247 10.01 13.88 5.69
N ALA A 248 9.55 13.26 4.60
CA ALA A 248 8.97 13.95 3.46
C ALA A 248 7.72 14.76 3.81
N SER A 249 6.98 14.37 4.85
CA SER A 249 5.77 15.09 5.27
C SER A 249 6.06 16.40 5.99
N VAL A 250 7.25 16.56 6.59
CA VAL A 250 7.61 17.74 7.40
C VAL A 250 8.43 18.78 6.63
N THR A 251 8.91 18.46 5.42
CA THR A 251 9.63 19.38 4.51
C THR A 251 8.81 19.81 3.31
#